data_AF-A0A6C0Y0W9-F1
#
_entry.id   AF-A0A6C0Y0W9-F1
#
_cell.length_a   1.000
_cell.length_b   1.000
_cell.length_c   1.000
_cell.angle_alpha   90.00
_cell.angle_beta   90.00
_cell.angle_gamma   90.00
#
_symmetry.space_group_name_H-M   'P 1'
#
loop_
_entity.id
_entity.type
_entity.pdbx_description
1 polymer ?
#
loop_
_entity_poly.entity_id
_entity_poly.type
_entity_poly.pdbx_seq_one_letter_code
_entity_poly.pdbx_strand_id
1 'polypeptide(L)'
;MSRLTKQLREKMLAEVLDHAFAEKQKQATSELILAGEKIYLDVYGDHLEAMSSLPKGWLQKSSNLSVAIAGQRHSVDHGKSKLIGYDHYGKWQSAKLYVGDEQVAIDYLKANEKVQDLKDQRSNMCREVNAVLESVHTFKKLWEVWPECKSLLEKFEQKPAIAILPAVQVHRLNAALGLPVGEVPA
;
A
#
# COMPACT_ATOMS: atom_id res chain seq x y z
N MET A 1 18.47 20.45 15.80
CA MET A 1 17.50 20.33 14.70
C MET A 1 17.40 18.86 14.32
N SER A 2 16.20 18.30 14.22
CA SER A 2 16.02 16.88 13.88
C SER A 2 16.29 16.65 12.38
N ARG A 3 17.16 15.68 12.08
CA ARG A 3 17.57 15.30 10.72
C ARG A 3 16.57 14.28 10.17
N LEU A 4 16.18 14.41 8.89
CA LEU A 4 15.41 13.36 8.22
C LEU A 4 16.33 12.18 7.90
N THR A 5 16.16 11.09 8.63
CA THR A 5 16.79 9.80 8.34
C THR A 5 16.03 9.09 7.21
N LYS A 6 16.69 8.13 6.55
CA LYS A 6 16.05 7.30 5.51
C LYS A 6 14.76 6.63 6.02
N GLN A 7 14.82 6.02 7.20
CA GLN A 7 13.67 5.36 7.83
C GLN A 7 12.51 6.34 8.08
N LEU A 8 12.82 7.60 8.42
CA LEU A 8 11.79 8.62 8.62
C LEU A 8 11.12 9.00 7.30
N ARG A 9 11.91 9.17 6.22
CA ARG A 9 11.37 9.41 4.87
C ARG A 9 10.46 8.28 4.40
N GLU A 10 10.86 7.02 4.59
CA GLU A 10 10.05 5.86 4.22
C GLU A 10 8.70 5.85 4.96
N LYS A 11 8.70 6.18 6.26
CA LYS A 11 7.47 6.30 7.06
C LYS A 11 6.58 7.47 6.61
N MET A 12 7.18 8.63 6.34
CA MET A 12 6.47 9.81 5.87
C MET A 12 5.86 9.58 4.49
N LEU A 13 6.61 8.93 3.59
CA LEU A 13 6.14 8.53 2.26
C LEU A 13 4.94 7.59 2.37
N ALA A 14 5.04 6.54 3.20
CA ALA A 14 3.94 5.62 3.43
C ALA A 14 2.69 6.36 3.96
N GLU A 15 2.85 7.23 4.94
CA GLU A 15 1.75 8.03 5.50
C GLU A 15 1.05 8.90 4.45
N VAL A 16 1.82 9.62 3.63
CA VAL A 16 1.27 10.48 2.56
C VAL A 16 0.46 9.65 1.57
N LEU A 17 1.02 8.53 1.13
CA LEU A 17 0.37 7.66 0.16
C LEU A 17 -0.87 6.97 0.75
N ASP A 18 -0.80 6.53 2.00
CA ASP A 18 -1.92 5.87 2.66
C ASP A 18 -3.08 6.85 2.91
N HIS A 19 -2.78 8.07 3.35
CA HIS A 19 -3.77 9.13 3.47
C HIS A 19 -4.51 9.39 2.14
N ALA A 20 -3.80 9.37 1.01
CA ALA A 20 -4.39 9.67 -0.29
C ALA A 20 -5.10 8.47 -0.96
N PHE A 21 -4.62 7.24 -0.75
CA PHE A 21 -5.01 6.08 -1.56
C PHE A 21 -5.60 4.91 -0.78
N ALA A 22 -5.38 4.78 0.54
CA ALA A 22 -5.73 3.55 1.27
C ALA A 22 -7.22 3.20 1.15
N GLU A 23 -8.11 4.16 1.40
CA GLU A 23 -9.55 3.91 1.34
C GLU A 23 -10.03 3.64 -0.09
N LYS A 24 -9.53 4.40 -1.07
CA LYS A 24 -9.88 4.21 -2.49
C LYS A 24 -9.44 2.84 -3.01
N GLN A 25 -8.23 2.41 -2.64
CA GLN A 25 -7.69 1.10 -3.00
C GLN A 25 -8.46 -0.04 -2.33
N LYS A 26 -8.80 0.13 -1.05
CA LYS A 26 -9.64 -0.84 -0.32
C LYS A 26 -11.01 -0.99 -0.97
N GLN A 27 -11.66 0.14 -1.29
CA GLN A 27 -12.96 0.13 -1.96
C GLN A 27 -12.87 -0.52 -3.35
N ALA A 28 -11.93 -0.10 -4.19
CA ALA A 28 -11.76 -0.67 -5.53
C ALA A 28 -11.43 -2.18 -5.49
N THR A 29 -10.61 -2.61 -4.53
CA THR A 29 -10.31 -4.04 -4.33
C THR A 29 -11.57 -4.82 -3.91
N SER A 30 -12.40 -4.26 -3.02
CA SER A 30 -13.67 -4.87 -2.64
C SER A 30 -14.63 -4.98 -3.84
N GLU A 31 -14.72 -3.94 -4.66
CA GLU A 31 -15.52 -3.95 -5.89
C GLU A 31 -15.03 -5.01 -6.89
N LEU A 32 -13.70 -5.15 -7.06
CA LEU A 32 -13.09 -6.18 -7.90
C LEU A 32 -13.39 -7.59 -7.39
N ILE A 33 -13.30 -7.82 -6.08
CA ILE A 33 -13.65 -9.11 -5.46
C ILE A 33 -15.12 -9.45 -5.68
N LEU A 34 -16.03 -8.47 -5.55
CA LEU A 34 -17.46 -8.68 -5.84
C LEU A 34 -17.69 -9.02 -7.31
N ALA A 35 -17.00 -8.36 -8.24
CA ALA A 35 -17.05 -8.71 -9.66
C ALA A 35 -16.49 -10.12 -9.93
N GLY A 36 -15.40 -10.49 -9.24
CA GLY A 36 -14.82 -11.83 -9.31
C GLY A 36 -15.73 -12.92 -8.72
N GLU A 37 -16.49 -12.61 -7.67
CA GLU A 37 -17.52 -13.50 -7.13
C GLU A 37 -18.64 -13.75 -8.14
N LYS A 38 -19.04 -12.74 -8.92
CA LYS A 38 -19.99 -12.94 -10.03
C LYS A 38 -19.43 -13.88 -11.09
N ILE A 39 -18.15 -13.73 -11.48
CA ILE A 39 -17.48 -14.69 -12.39
C ILE A 39 -17.49 -16.11 -11.80
N TYR A 40 -17.17 -16.26 -10.51
CA TYR A 40 -17.18 -17.56 -9.85
C TYR A 40 -18.58 -18.22 -9.93
N LEU A 41 -19.63 -17.44 -9.64
CA LEU A 41 -21.02 -17.92 -9.69
C LEU A 41 -21.46 -18.22 -11.13
N ASP A 42 -21.01 -17.46 -12.12
CA ASP A 42 -21.29 -17.74 -13.53
C ASP A 42 -20.62 -19.04 -14.03
N VAL A 43 -19.46 -19.39 -13.46
CA VAL A 43 -18.75 -20.63 -13.82
C VAL A 43 -19.29 -21.86 -13.08
N TYR A 44 -19.60 -21.74 -11.78
CA TYR A 44 -19.91 -22.89 -10.93
C TYR A 44 -21.27 -22.86 -10.24
N GLY A 45 -22.02 -21.76 -10.32
CA GLY A 45 -23.23 -21.52 -9.51
C GLY A 45 -24.22 -22.67 -9.59
N ASP A 46 -24.54 -23.10 -10.81
CA ASP A 46 -25.47 -24.21 -11.08
C ASP A 46 -24.91 -25.60 -10.70
N HIS A 47 -23.63 -25.67 -10.34
CA HIS A 47 -22.91 -26.91 -10.08
C HIS A 47 -22.48 -27.06 -8.61
N LEU A 48 -22.72 -26.07 -7.75
CA LEU A 48 -22.20 -26.06 -6.37
C LEU A 48 -22.69 -27.24 -5.54
N GLU A 49 -23.94 -27.66 -5.70
CA GLU A 49 -24.50 -28.81 -5.00
C GLU A 49 -23.80 -30.10 -5.43
N ALA A 50 -23.70 -30.34 -6.74
CA ALA A 50 -22.98 -31.48 -7.30
C ALA A 50 -21.51 -31.49 -6.86
N MET A 51 -20.82 -30.35 -6.93
CA MET A 51 -19.44 -30.20 -6.47
C MET A 51 -19.27 -30.55 -4.99
N SER A 52 -20.24 -30.18 -4.16
CA SER A 52 -20.22 -30.45 -2.72
C SER A 52 -20.53 -31.91 -2.38
N SER A 53 -21.22 -32.62 -3.27
CA SER A 53 -21.53 -34.05 -3.12
C SER A 53 -20.37 -34.99 -3.48
N LEU A 54 -19.33 -34.47 -4.15
CA LEU A 54 -18.18 -35.28 -4.55
C LEU A 54 -17.35 -35.75 -3.34
N PRO A 55 -16.66 -36.89 -3.45
CA PRO A 55 -15.79 -37.36 -2.38
C PRO A 55 -14.71 -36.34 -2.02
N LYS A 56 -14.34 -36.32 -0.73
CA LYS A 56 -13.32 -35.40 -0.22
C LYS A 56 -12.01 -35.54 -1.01
N GLY A 57 -11.47 -34.40 -1.46
CA GLY A 57 -10.20 -34.33 -2.19
C GLY A 57 -10.33 -34.40 -3.72
N TRP A 58 -11.53 -34.65 -4.26
CA TRP A 58 -11.75 -34.62 -5.71
C TRP A 58 -11.67 -33.21 -6.30
N LEU A 59 -12.15 -32.23 -5.54
CA LEU A 59 -12.04 -30.82 -5.87
C LEU A 59 -11.13 -30.13 -4.86
N GLN A 60 -10.47 -29.08 -5.35
CA GLN A 60 -9.62 -28.23 -4.53
C GLN A 60 -10.38 -26.98 -4.08
N LYS A 61 -9.82 -26.29 -3.09
CA LYS A 61 -10.33 -25.01 -2.64
C LYS A 61 -9.33 -23.91 -2.98
N SER A 62 -9.83 -22.82 -3.55
CA SER A 62 -9.04 -21.65 -3.91
C SER A 62 -9.88 -20.39 -3.73
N SER A 63 -9.23 -19.25 -3.46
CA SER A 63 -9.84 -17.92 -3.55
C SER A 63 -9.67 -17.29 -4.95
N ASN A 64 -8.91 -17.95 -5.81
CA ASN A 64 -8.58 -17.49 -7.15
C ASN A 64 -9.05 -18.48 -8.21
N LEU A 65 -9.49 -17.92 -9.34
CA LEU A 65 -9.95 -18.63 -10.52
C LEU A 65 -9.28 -18.06 -11.77
N SER A 66 -8.71 -18.90 -12.61
CA SER A 66 -8.18 -18.52 -13.92
C SER A 66 -9.32 -18.52 -14.93
N VAL A 67 -9.52 -17.40 -15.63
CA VAL A 67 -10.45 -17.29 -16.77
C VAL A 67 -9.74 -16.62 -17.93
N ALA A 68 -10.24 -16.77 -19.15
CA ALA A 68 -9.81 -15.94 -20.27
C ALA A 68 -10.96 -15.02 -20.70
N ILE A 69 -10.67 -13.75 -20.92
CA ILE A 69 -11.63 -12.75 -21.38
C ILE A 69 -11.01 -12.07 -22.60
N ALA A 70 -11.71 -12.07 -23.74
CA ALA A 70 -11.23 -11.49 -24.99
C ALA A 70 -9.82 -11.98 -25.39
N GLY A 71 -9.52 -13.26 -25.14
CA GLY A 71 -8.22 -13.88 -25.43
C GLY A 71 -7.11 -13.59 -24.41
N GLN A 72 -7.35 -12.76 -23.39
CA GLN A 72 -6.40 -12.49 -22.31
C GLN A 72 -6.75 -13.29 -21.05
N ARG A 73 -5.74 -13.87 -20.39
CA ARG A 73 -5.93 -14.65 -19.16
C ARG A 73 -5.91 -13.74 -17.94
N HIS A 74 -6.86 -13.94 -17.04
CA HIS A 74 -7.00 -13.22 -15.78
C HIS A 74 -7.02 -14.20 -14.61
N SER A 75 -6.29 -13.86 -13.54
CA SER A 75 -6.47 -14.48 -12.23
C SER A 75 -7.51 -13.68 -11.45
N VAL A 76 -8.69 -14.25 -11.33
CA VAL A 76 -9.86 -13.64 -10.70
C VAL A 76 -9.88 -14.00 -9.23
N ASP A 77 -9.63 -13.02 -8.36
CA ASP A 77 -9.90 -13.16 -6.94
C ASP A 77 -11.41 -13.03 -6.69
N HIS A 78 -11.98 -14.05 -6.04
CA HIS A 78 -13.39 -14.11 -5.67
C HIS A 78 -13.58 -14.17 -4.14
N GLY A 79 -12.58 -13.69 -3.40
CA GLY A 79 -12.61 -13.49 -1.95
C GLY A 79 -12.30 -14.75 -1.17
N LYS A 80 -13.34 -15.42 -0.65
CA LYS A 80 -13.14 -16.58 0.23
C LYS A 80 -12.74 -17.82 -0.58
N SER A 81 -11.97 -18.70 0.05
CA SER A 81 -11.61 -19.99 -0.51
C SER A 81 -12.86 -20.88 -0.69
N LYS A 82 -13.16 -21.25 -1.94
CA LYS A 82 -14.34 -22.03 -2.36
C LYS A 82 -13.91 -23.20 -3.23
N LEU A 83 -14.80 -24.19 -3.42
CA LEU A 83 -14.53 -25.33 -4.30
C LEU A 83 -14.39 -24.86 -5.74
N ILE A 84 -13.36 -25.32 -6.43
CA ILE A 84 -13.15 -25.08 -7.86
C ILE A 84 -12.77 -26.38 -8.57
N GLY A 85 -12.91 -26.40 -9.90
CA GLY A 85 -12.36 -27.46 -10.73
C GLY A 85 -10.86 -27.65 -10.51
N TYR A 86 -10.37 -28.87 -10.72
CA TYR A 86 -8.94 -29.16 -10.65
C TYR A 86 -8.16 -28.30 -11.67
N ASP A 87 -7.01 -27.77 -11.28
CA ASP A 87 -6.17 -26.83 -12.04
C ASP A 87 -6.83 -25.53 -12.57
N HIS A 88 -8.08 -25.22 -12.19
CA HIS A 88 -8.76 -24.00 -12.61
C HIS A 88 -8.24 -22.71 -11.93
N TYR A 89 -7.22 -22.78 -11.08
CA TYR A 89 -6.47 -21.65 -10.54
C TYR A 89 -5.06 -21.54 -11.16
N GLY A 90 -4.68 -22.52 -11.99
CA GLY A 90 -3.36 -22.68 -12.55
C GLY A 90 -3.10 -21.77 -13.75
N LYS A 91 -1.85 -21.77 -14.21
CA LYS A 91 -1.40 -20.94 -15.34
C LYS A 91 -1.83 -21.48 -16.70
N TRP A 92 -2.22 -22.75 -16.77
CA TRP A 92 -2.37 -23.48 -18.03
C TRP A 92 -3.82 -23.61 -18.46
N GLN A 93 -4.73 -23.75 -17.51
CA GLN A 93 -6.16 -23.94 -17.77
C GLN A 93 -6.94 -22.72 -17.31
N SER A 94 -7.95 -22.37 -18.10
CA SER A 94 -8.92 -21.34 -17.77
C SER A 94 -10.26 -22.03 -17.59
N ALA A 95 -10.92 -21.76 -16.47
CA ALA A 95 -12.18 -22.39 -16.10
C ALA A 95 -13.30 -22.08 -17.09
N LYS A 96 -13.25 -20.89 -17.70
CA LYS A 96 -14.16 -20.45 -18.74
C LYS A 96 -13.46 -19.46 -19.68
N LEU A 97 -13.91 -19.45 -20.92
CA LEU A 97 -13.53 -18.48 -21.94
C LEU A 97 -14.72 -17.55 -22.15
N TYR A 98 -14.49 -16.25 -22.01
CA TYR A 98 -15.43 -15.18 -22.29
C TYR A 98 -14.99 -14.47 -23.56
N VAL A 99 -15.94 -14.16 -24.44
CA VAL A 99 -15.68 -13.40 -25.66
C VAL A 99 -15.36 -11.94 -25.31
N GLY A 100 -15.92 -11.44 -24.20
CA GLY A 100 -15.69 -10.10 -23.66
C GLY A 100 -16.88 -9.16 -23.81
N ASP A 101 -17.99 -9.63 -24.39
CA ASP A 101 -19.27 -8.92 -24.49
C ASP A 101 -20.25 -9.31 -23.36
N GLU A 102 -19.93 -10.36 -22.60
CA GLU A 102 -20.73 -10.80 -21.47
C GLU A 102 -20.66 -9.78 -20.33
N GLN A 103 -21.80 -9.36 -19.80
CA GLN A 103 -21.87 -8.32 -18.76
C GLN A 103 -21.00 -8.63 -17.54
N VAL A 104 -20.90 -9.91 -17.15
CA VAL A 104 -20.05 -10.35 -16.03
C VAL A 104 -18.56 -10.13 -16.31
N ALA A 105 -18.13 -10.32 -17.55
CA ALA A 105 -16.75 -10.09 -17.99
C ALA A 105 -16.46 -8.58 -18.10
N ILE A 106 -17.39 -7.82 -18.65
CA ILE A 106 -17.30 -6.34 -18.74
C ILE A 106 -17.18 -5.72 -17.34
N ASP A 107 -18.05 -6.13 -16.40
CA ASP A 107 -18.04 -5.65 -15.02
C ASP A 107 -16.69 -5.91 -14.35
N TYR A 108 -16.14 -7.12 -14.52
CA TYR A 108 -14.85 -7.49 -13.98
C TYR A 108 -13.70 -6.69 -14.60
N LEU A 109 -13.67 -6.55 -15.92
CA LEU A 109 -12.62 -5.78 -16.60
C LEU A 109 -12.62 -4.33 -16.14
N LYS A 110 -13.80 -3.70 -16.01
CA LYS A 110 -13.94 -2.34 -15.50
C LYS A 110 -13.44 -2.19 -14.06
N ALA A 111 -13.79 -3.15 -13.19
CA ALA A 111 -13.30 -3.15 -11.81
C ALA A 111 -11.78 -3.37 -11.73
N ASN A 112 -11.24 -4.24 -12.58
CA ASN A 112 -9.81 -4.51 -12.65
C ASN A 112 -9.03 -3.29 -13.15
N GLU A 113 -9.52 -2.62 -14.20
CA GLU A 113 -8.94 -1.39 -14.71
C GLU A 113 -8.87 -0.30 -13.63
N LYS A 114 -9.95 -0.12 -12.85
CA LYS A 114 -9.97 0.84 -11.72
C LYS A 114 -8.88 0.53 -10.69
N VAL A 115 -8.64 -0.75 -10.38
CA VAL A 115 -7.57 -1.16 -9.46
C VAL A 115 -6.18 -0.89 -10.05
N GLN A 116 -5.97 -1.17 -11.33
CA GLN A 116 -4.69 -0.88 -11.99
C GLN A 116 -4.42 0.62 -12.08
N ASP A 117 -5.41 1.42 -12.46
CA ASP A 117 -5.30 2.88 -12.53
C ASP A 117 -4.92 3.48 -11.18
N LEU A 118 -5.58 3.07 -10.08
CA LEU A 118 -5.21 3.51 -8.73
C LEU A 118 -3.80 3.08 -8.32
N LYS A 119 -3.35 1.90 -8.75
CA LYS A 119 -1.99 1.42 -8.48
C LYS A 119 -0.95 2.25 -9.22
N ASP A 120 -1.22 2.58 -10.48
CA ASP A 120 -0.34 3.41 -11.31
C ASP A 120 -0.27 4.85 -10.78
N GLN A 121 -1.42 5.44 -10.42
CA GLN A 121 -1.48 6.74 -9.76
C GLN A 121 -0.69 6.76 -8.44
N ARG A 122 -0.85 5.74 -7.59
CA ARG A 122 -0.08 5.62 -6.34
C ARG A 122 1.41 5.47 -6.64
N SER A 123 1.80 4.71 -7.65
CA SER A 123 3.21 4.54 -8.04
C SER A 123 3.83 5.85 -8.53
N ASN A 124 3.10 6.61 -9.34
CA ASN A 124 3.55 7.92 -9.83
C ASN A 124 3.70 8.92 -8.68
N MET A 125 2.69 9.04 -7.82
CA MET A 125 2.75 9.89 -6.62
C MET A 125 3.89 9.47 -5.68
N CYS A 126 4.14 8.17 -5.53
CA CYS A 126 5.25 7.67 -4.75
C CYS A 126 6.60 8.22 -5.25
N ARG A 127 6.81 8.22 -6.57
CA ARG A 127 8.04 8.77 -7.18
C ARG A 127 8.18 10.27 -6.92
N GLU A 128 7.09 11.03 -7.08
CA GLU A 128 7.06 12.48 -6.87
C GLU A 128 7.34 12.85 -5.40
N VAL A 129 6.59 12.26 -4.46
CA VAL A 129 6.76 12.51 -3.02
C VAL A 129 8.14 12.08 -2.55
N ASN A 130 8.64 10.94 -3.03
CA ASN A 130 9.98 10.47 -2.69
C ASN A 130 11.07 11.44 -3.17
N ALA A 131 10.93 12.02 -4.37
CA ALA A 131 11.87 13.03 -4.87
C ALA A 131 11.91 14.27 -3.97
N VAL A 132 10.75 14.76 -3.49
CA VAL A 132 10.68 15.87 -2.54
C VAL A 132 11.36 15.51 -1.22
N LEU A 133 11.04 14.35 -0.64
CA LEU A 133 11.59 13.91 0.65
C LEU A 133 13.11 13.70 0.60
N GLU A 134 13.65 13.18 -0.51
CA GLU A 134 15.09 13.00 -0.70
C GLU A 134 15.83 14.34 -0.92
N SER A 135 15.15 15.35 -1.47
CA SER A 135 15.74 16.69 -1.65
C SER A 135 15.96 17.47 -0.33
N VAL A 136 15.32 17.05 0.77
CA VAL A 136 15.39 17.73 2.07
C VAL A 136 16.05 16.88 3.16
N HIS A 137 16.88 17.53 3.98
CA HIS A 137 17.63 16.86 5.05
C HIS A 137 17.14 17.19 6.46
N THR A 138 16.30 18.21 6.63
CA THR A 138 15.78 18.66 7.93
C THR A 138 14.30 19.01 7.85
N PHE A 139 13.57 18.89 8.97
CA PHE A 139 12.15 19.23 9.04
C PHE A 139 11.90 20.71 8.72
N LYS A 140 12.79 21.60 9.18
CA LYS A 140 12.73 23.02 8.82
C LYS A 140 12.69 23.21 7.30
N LYS A 141 13.59 22.54 6.56
CA LYS A 141 13.62 22.66 5.10
C LYS A 141 12.40 22.03 4.43
N LEU A 142 11.90 20.92 4.99
CA LEU A 142 10.64 20.32 4.52
C LEU A 142 9.46 21.28 4.67
N TRP A 143 9.30 21.94 5.83
CA TRP A 143 8.21 22.90 6.05
C TRP A 143 8.35 24.18 5.21
N GLU A 144 9.57 24.56 4.84
CA GLU A 144 9.80 25.65 3.88
C GLU A 144 9.40 25.29 2.45
N VAL A 145 9.71 24.05 2.01
CA VAL A 145 9.48 23.58 0.63
C VAL A 145 8.06 23.05 0.45
N TRP A 146 7.47 22.48 1.49
CA TRP A 146 6.15 21.85 1.48
C TRP A 146 5.40 22.11 2.81
N PRO A 147 4.98 23.35 3.07
CA PRO A 147 4.31 23.70 4.33
C PRO A 147 2.99 22.94 4.56
N GLU A 148 2.28 22.58 3.50
CA GLU A 148 0.97 21.93 3.56
C GLU A 148 1.04 20.52 4.17
N CYS A 149 2.14 19.80 3.96
CA CYS A 149 2.30 18.44 4.52
C CYS A 149 2.51 18.42 6.04
N LYS A 150 2.69 19.59 6.67
CA LYS A 150 2.86 19.68 8.12
C LYS A 150 1.71 19.07 8.90
N SER A 151 0.48 19.31 8.49
CA SER A 151 -0.73 18.74 9.12
C SER A 151 -0.71 17.21 9.20
N LEU A 152 -0.05 16.54 8.25
CA LEU A 152 0.03 15.09 8.17
C LEU A 152 1.32 14.54 8.80
N LEU A 153 2.42 15.28 8.68
CA LEU A 153 3.77 14.78 8.94
C LEU A 153 4.41 15.34 10.22
N GLU A 154 3.82 16.34 10.87
CA GLU A 154 4.37 16.93 12.11
C GLU A 154 4.52 15.91 13.25
N LYS A 155 3.70 14.86 13.26
CA LYS A 155 3.79 13.74 14.22
C LYS A 155 5.13 13.00 14.18
N PHE A 156 5.88 13.10 13.08
CA PHE A 156 7.21 12.52 12.94
C PHE A 156 8.33 13.45 13.44
N GLU A 157 8.03 14.73 13.67
CA GLU A 157 8.99 15.69 14.20
C GLU A 157 9.20 15.40 15.69
N GLN A 158 10.29 14.70 16.00
CA GLN A 158 10.77 14.61 17.37
C GLN A 158 11.23 16.00 17.81
N LYS A 159 10.46 16.62 18.70
CA LYS A 159 10.96 17.78 19.46
C LYS A 159 12.20 17.28 20.20
N PRO A 160 13.37 17.90 20.01
CA PRO A 160 14.53 17.49 20.78
C PRO A 160 14.15 17.60 22.25
N ALA A 161 14.25 16.48 22.97
CA ALA A 161 14.41 16.54 24.42
C ALA A 161 15.53 17.54 24.62
N ILE A 162 15.23 18.68 25.24
CA ILE A 162 16.22 19.71 25.51
C ILE A 162 17.36 18.95 26.19
N ALA A 163 18.48 18.82 25.49
CA ALA A 163 19.68 18.29 26.09
C ALA A 163 20.05 19.35 27.12
N ILE A 164 19.59 19.16 28.36
CA ILE A 164 20.11 19.86 29.51
C ILE A 164 21.54 19.34 29.62
N LEU A 165 22.44 19.88 28.79
CA LEU A 165 23.86 19.79 29.02
C LEU A 165 24.06 20.44 30.40
N PRO A 166 24.54 19.70 31.41
CA PRO A 166 24.86 20.31 32.69
C PRO A 166 25.90 21.39 32.38
N ALA A 167 25.59 22.67 32.67
CA ALA A 167 26.50 23.80 32.44
C ALA A 167 27.92 23.54 33.00
N VAL A 168 28.00 22.69 34.02
CA VAL A 168 29.21 22.15 34.65
C VAL A 168 30.19 21.49 33.66
N GLN A 169 29.72 20.78 32.62
CA GLN A 169 30.62 20.15 31.65
C GLN A 169 31.27 21.15 30.70
N VAL A 170 30.53 22.19 30.29
CA VAL A 170 31.04 23.23 29.37
C VAL A 170 32.10 24.08 30.06
N HIS A 171 31.89 24.47 31.33
CA HIS A 171 32.88 25.21 32.10
C HIS A 171 34.18 24.41 32.31
N ARG A 172 34.07 23.11 32.63
CA ARG A 172 35.25 22.25 32.80
C ARG A 172 36.00 22.06 31.47
N LEU A 173 35.29 21.91 30.36
CA LEU A 173 35.89 21.80 29.02
C LEU A 173 36.57 23.10 28.59
N ASN A 174 35.93 24.26 28.82
CA ASN A 174 36.50 25.56 28.48
C ASN A 174 37.77 25.85 29.29
N ALA A 175 37.77 25.51 30.59
CA ALA A 175 38.95 25.62 31.43
C ALA A 175 40.10 24.69 30.98
N ALA A 176 39.79 23.45 30.56
CA ALA A 176 40.78 22.50 30.07
C ALA A 176 41.35 22.88 28.68
N LEU A 177 40.59 23.63 27.88
CA LEU A 177 40.96 24.07 26.53
C LEU A 177 41.51 25.51 26.48
N GLY A 178 41.63 26.19 27.62
CA GLY A 178 42.15 27.56 27.71
C GLY A 178 41.24 28.63 27.11
N LEU A 179 39.94 28.37 26.99
CA LEU A 179 38.96 29.31 26.44
C LEU A 179 38.39 30.21 27.55
N PRO A 180 38.02 31.47 27.24
CA PRO A 180 37.47 32.39 28.23
C PRO A 180 36.15 31.83 28.80
N VAL A 181 36.12 31.67 30.12
CA VAL A 181 34.94 31.24 30.83
C VAL A 181 34.16 32.51 31.21
N GLY A 182 33.03 32.75 30.55
CA GLY A 182 32.17 33.89 30.88
C GLY A 182 31.74 33.81 32.34
N GLU A 183 31.97 34.88 33.10
CA GLU A 183 31.57 34.99 34.51
C GLU A 183 30.05 34.84 34.62
N VAL A 184 29.61 33.94 35.51
CA VAL A 184 28.21 33.74 35.86
C VAL A 184 27.79 34.94 36.72
N PRO A 185 26.76 35.72 36.36
CA PRO A 185 26.22 36.74 37.25
C PRO A 185 25.57 36.06 38.46
N ALA A 186 25.87 36.58 39.65
CA ALA A 186 25.34 36.15 40.94
C ALA A 186 23.82 36.32 41.05
#